data_AF-A0A3N9WMG5-F1
#
_entry.id   AF-A0A3N9WMG5-F1
#
_cell.length_a   1.000
_cell.length_b   1.000
_cell.length_c   1.000
_cell.angle_alpha   90.00
_cell.angle_beta   90.00
_cell.angle_gamma   90.00
#
_symmetry.space_group_name_H-M   'P 1'
#
loop_
_entity.id
_entity.type
_entity.pdbx_description
1 polymer ?
#
loop_
_entity_poly.entity_id
_entity_poly.type
_entity_poly.pdbx_seq_one_letter_code
_entity_poly.pdbx_strand_id
1 'polypeptide(L)'
;MSLLATLFGAWVFWRDGGRWITAVGLYNLAFAFFVGFSGLYQTVKAWTLDPGIPLFTAVAICYFVQVVTWLLFWSGGVSHRLPTNAGQADGRTAGWAVKSGLLLLVLAVAMAAIAPDSMPVANPVGFVGVVLLAVGLLRGPAAHHRFLWGVVLLIAFAVYFTYLFTGFGRIVVGTLALALLVMSAHRDQRPYTKLLILGGATPALLFLAGLRATASQGSPFTVDQDGFGSAISPLRSFAQLLRLDEAGLLPRGWGETFANAAVGLVPRAAWEGKPVGFGADLVAFLSPELVGTGHSAAALAHGEWLYNFGLLGLGLMVPVIGLVVRLVDRLLVWASSSPLTTPYAVGAYAGAIVAAVGLFDLLWVGSFTYVVRGGARLLVLAAVILVIGWRVSGQAVPNHLVGQRRPAAARRPQPTARAR
;
A
#
# COMPACT_ATOMS: atom_id res chain seq x y z
N MET A 1 -0.18 -4.11 -26.58
CA MET A 1 0.57 -3.52 -25.45
C MET A 1 -0.08 -3.79 -24.10
N SER A 2 -1.38 -3.52 -23.89
CA SER A 2 -2.05 -3.74 -22.59
C SER A 2 -1.93 -5.17 -22.07
N LEU A 3 -2.09 -6.18 -22.95
CA LEU A 3 -1.86 -7.59 -22.59
C LEU A 3 -0.43 -7.85 -22.09
N LEU A 4 0.58 -7.27 -22.75
CA LEU A 4 1.97 -7.39 -22.33
C LEU A 4 2.21 -6.74 -20.97
N ALA A 5 1.59 -5.58 -20.72
CA ALA A 5 1.66 -4.91 -19.42
C ALA A 5 1.02 -5.75 -18.29
N THR A 6 -0.16 -6.35 -18.54
CA THR A 6 -0.80 -7.28 -17.60
C THR A 6 0.08 -8.49 -17.31
N LEU A 7 0.55 -9.16 -18.36
CA LEU A 7 1.37 -10.37 -18.24
C LEU A 7 2.71 -10.08 -17.56
N PHE A 8 3.36 -8.96 -17.91
CA PHE A 8 4.62 -8.56 -17.29
C PHE A 8 4.44 -8.25 -15.80
N GLY A 9 3.46 -7.43 -15.42
CA GLY A 9 3.22 -7.10 -14.01
C GLY A 9 2.84 -8.33 -13.18
N ALA A 10 1.99 -9.21 -13.72
CA ALA A 10 1.62 -10.47 -13.07
C ALA A 10 2.81 -11.43 -12.94
N TRP A 11 3.65 -11.53 -13.99
CA TRP A 11 4.86 -12.35 -13.98
C TRP A 11 5.88 -11.86 -12.95
N VAL A 12 6.13 -10.55 -12.87
CA VAL A 12 7.03 -9.98 -11.84
C VAL A 12 6.46 -10.24 -10.44
N PHE A 13 5.17 -9.99 -10.20
CA PHE A 13 4.54 -10.31 -8.90
C PHE A 13 4.68 -11.79 -8.53
N TRP A 14 4.48 -12.69 -9.50
CA TRP A 14 4.63 -14.13 -9.30
C TRP A 14 6.07 -14.52 -8.97
N ARG A 15 7.03 -14.07 -9.77
CA ARG A 15 8.45 -14.45 -9.70
C ARG A 15 9.17 -13.81 -8.52
N ASP A 16 8.96 -12.52 -8.29
CA ASP A 16 9.77 -11.73 -7.36
C ASP A 16 9.55 -12.15 -5.90
N GLY A 17 10.62 -12.29 -5.12
CA GLY A 17 10.54 -12.83 -3.76
C GLY A 17 10.15 -14.32 -3.64
N GLY A 18 9.97 -15.02 -4.77
CA GLY A 18 9.57 -16.43 -4.78
C GLY A 18 8.24 -16.66 -4.07
N ARG A 19 8.27 -17.25 -2.87
CA ARG A 19 7.08 -17.53 -2.04
C ARG A 19 6.64 -16.34 -1.17
N TRP A 20 7.48 -15.30 -1.09
CA TRP A 20 7.21 -14.08 -0.33
C TRP A 20 6.61 -13.01 -1.23
N ILE A 21 5.80 -12.12 -0.65
CA ILE A 21 5.24 -10.98 -1.36
C ILE A 21 6.09 -9.75 -1.01
N THR A 22 6.85 -9.29 -1.99
CA THR A 22 7.75 -8.13 -1.90
C THR A 22 7.03 -6.84 -2.25
N ALA A 23 7.64 -5.70 -1.91
CA ALA A 23 7.12 -4.39 -2.32
C ALA A 23 7.22 -4.20 -3.85
N VAL A 24 8.30 -4.71 -4.46
CA VAL A 24 8.47 -4.77 -5.92
C VAL A 24 7.34 -5.57 -6.57
N GLY A 25 7.02 -6.75 -6.01
CA GLY A 25 5.90 -7.55 -6.47
C GLY A 25 4.58 -6.78 -6.40
N LEU A 26 4.27 -6.17 -5.25
CA LEU A 26 3.03 -5.39 -5.06
C LEU A 26 2.92 -4.22 -6.05
N TYR A 27 4.00 -3.49 -6.30
CA TYR A 27 4.02 -2.40 -7.29
C TYR A 27 3.73 -2.92 -8.70
N ASN A 28 4.31 -4.06 -9.09
CA ASN A 28 4.07 -4.68 -10.39
C ASN A 28 2.68 -5.31 -10.52
N LEU A 29 2.10 -5.78 -9.41
CA LEU A 29 0.70 -6.19 -9.37
C LEU A 29 -0.21 -4.98 -9.60
N ALA A 30 0.02 -3.86 -8.91
CA ALA A 30 -0.70 -2.62 -9.15
C ALA A 30 -0.60 -2.17 -10.62
N PHE A 31 0.58 -2.32 -11.23
CA PHE A 31 0.82 -2.03 -12.63
C PHE A 31 -0.01 -2.91 -13.57
N ALA A 32 -0.05 -4.22 -13.31
CA ALA A 32 -0.89 -5.14 -14.07
C ALA A 32 -2.37 -4.72 -14.04
N PHE A 33 -2.86 -4.20 -12.90
CA PHE A 33 -4.24 -3.72 -12.77
C PHE A 33 -4.47 -2.36 -13.42
N PHE A 34 -3.77 -1.32 -12.98
CA PHE A 34 -4.09 0.07 -13.33
C PHE A 34 -3.63 0.45 -14.74
N VAL A 35 -2.67 -0.27 -15.31
CA VAL A 35 -2.20 -0.05 -16.69
C VAL A 35 -2.67 -1.21 -17.58
N GLY A 36 -2.32 -2.45 -17.24
CA GLY A 36 -2.62 -3.61 -18.08
C GLY A 36 -4.12 -3.89 -18.25
N PHE A 37 -4.81 -4.20 -17.16
CA PHE A 37 -6.25 -4.47 -17.16
C PHE A 37 -7.05 -3.25 -17.61
N SER A 38 -6.73 -2.05 -17.11
CA SER A 38 -7.38 -0.81 -17.58
C SER A 38 -7.26 -0.63 -19.09
N GLY A 39 -6.07 -0.83 -19.67
CA GLY A 39 -5.87 -0.71 -21.11
C GLY A 39 -6.64 -1.76 -21.91
N LEU A 40 -6.73 -3.01 -21.42
CA LEU A 40 -7.53 -4.06 -22.05
C LEU A 40 -9.02 -3.71 -22.01
N TYR A 41 -9.52 -3.34 -20.84
CA TYR A 41 -10.91 -2.95 -20.64
C TYR A 41 -11.30 -1.77 -21.53
N GLN A 42 -10.45 -0.73 -21.58
CA GLN A 42 -10.69 0.41 -22.46
C GLN A 42 -10.60 0.03 -23.94
N THR A 43 -9.78 -0.93 -24.35
CA THR A 43 -9.78 -1.38 -25.76
C THR A 43 -11.11 -2.03 -26.13
N VAL A 44 -11.69 -2.82 -25.21
CA VAL A 44 -12.99 -3.49 -25.44
C VAL A 44 -14.15 -2.48 -25.42
N LYS A 45 -14.12 -1.49 -24.52
CA LYS A 45 -15.23 -0.54 -24.32
C LYS A 45 -15.11 0.76 -25.11
N ALA A 46 -13.91 1.28 -25.31
CA ALA A 46 -13.67 2.61 -25.88
C ALA A 46 -13.54 2.61 -27.41
N TRP A 47 -13.59 1.44 -28.07
CA TRP A 47 -13.55 1.38 -29.54
C TRP A 47 -14.71 2.16 -30.19
N THR A 48 -15.75 2.50 -29.42
CA THR A 48 -16.95 3.17 -29.89
C THR A 48 -17.16 4.60 -29.37
N LEU A 49 -16.39 5.08 -28.38
CA LEU A 49 -16.78 6.28 -27.61
C LEU A 49 -15.81 7.48 -27.66
N ASP A 50 -14.51 7.31 -27.95
CA ASP A 50 -13.58 8.46 -27.99
C ASP A 50 -12.28 8.17 -28.79
N PRO A 51 -12.29 8.29 -30.13
CA PRO A 51 -11.16 7.94 -30.98
C PRO A 51 -9.93 8.88 -30.82
N GLY A 52 -10.08 10.00 -30.13
CA GLY A 52 -9.04 11.04 -30.00
C GLY A 52 -8.12 10.92 -28.79
N ILE A 53 -8.22 9.87 -27.98
CA ILE A 53 -7.36 9.66 -26.81
C ILE A 53 -6.20 8.72 -27.18
N PRO A 54 -4.92 9.12 -27.00
CA PRO A 54 -3.74 8.33 -27.40
C PRO A 54 -3.45 7.17 -26.42
N LEU A 55 -4.43 6.28 -26.24
CA LEU A 55 -4.37 5.19 -25.26
C LEU A 55 -3.22 4.21 -25.55
N PHE A 56 -2.95 3.93 -26.83
CA PHE A 56 -1.82 3.07 -27.21
C PHE A 56 -0.48 3.66 -26.74
N THR A 57 -0.25 4.95 -27.00
CA THR A 57 0.95 5.68 -26.58
C THR A 57 1.09 5.68 -25.07
N ALA A 58 -0.01 5.97 -24.34
CA ALA A 58 -0.02 5.96 -22.88
C ALA A 58 0.40 4.60 -22.30
N VAL A 59 -0.19 3.50 -22.80
CA VAL A 59 0.14 2.15 -22.34
C VAL A 59 1.58 1.78 -22.72
N ALA A 60 2.04 2.16 -23.91
CA ALA A 60 3.41 1.91 -24.35
C ALA A 60 4.43 2.61 -23.44
N ILE A 61 4.23 3.90 -23.15
CA ILE A 61 5.07 4.66 -22.22
C ILE A 61 5.10 3.98 -20.85
N CYS A 62 3.94 3.69 -20.26
CA CYS A 62 3.86 3.02 -18.97
C CYS A 62 4.61 1.67 -18.99
N TYR A 63 4.44 0.88 -20.05
CA TYR A 63 5.11 -0.40 -20.21
C TYR A 63 6.64 -0.26 -20.26
N PHE A 64 7.17 0.63 -21.10
CA PHE A 64 8.61 0.80 -21.23
C PHE A 64 9.24 1.40 -19.98
N VAL A 65 8.60 2.41 -19.36
CA VAL A 65 9.04 2.97 -18.06
C VAL A 65 9.11 1.85 -17.01
N GLN A 66 8.10 1.00 -16.93
CA GLN A 66 8.05 -0.10 -15.97
C GLN A 66 9.13 -1.16 -16.23
N VAL A 67 9.29 -1.59 -17.49
CA VAL A 67 10.30 -2.60 -17.88
C VAL A 67 11.71 -2.08 -17.62
N VAL A 68 12.01 -0.84 -18.00
CA VAL A 68 13.32 -0.22 -17.76
C VAL A 68 13.58 -0.09 -16.25
N THR A 69 12.59 0.36 -15.47
CA THR A 69 12.71 0.45 -14.01
C THR A 69 13.02 -0.92 -13.40
N TRP A 70 12.31 -1.98 -13.84
CA TRP A 70 12.56 -3.34 -13.38
C TRP A 70 13.96 -3.82 -13.75
N LEU A 71 14.39 -3.64 -15.00
CA LEU A 71 15.71 -4.05 -15.46
C LEU A 71 16.83 -3.39 -14.65
N LEU A 72 16.74 -2.08 -14.42
CA LEU A 72 17.79 -1.30 -13.76
C LEU A 72 17.82 -1.49 -12.23
N PHE A 73 16.67 -1.61 -11.57
CA PHE A 73 16.59 -1.54 -10.10
C PHE A 73 16.17 -2.84 -9.42
N TRP A 74 15.46 -3.74 -10.10
CA TRP A 74 14.73 -4.85 -9.46
C TRP A 74 15.06 -6.24 -10.02
N SER A 75 15.67 -6.35 -11.20
CA SER A 75 15.92 -7.62 -11.89
C SER A 75 16.89 -8.58 -11.16
N GLY A 76 17.77 -8.04 -10.32
CA GLY A 76 18.80 -8.78 -9.58
C GLY A 76 18.33 -9.46 -8.28
N GLY A 77 17.08 -9.91 -8.21
CA GLY A 77 16.45 -10.40 -6.98
C GLY A 77 17.25 -11.51 -6.26
N VAL A 78 17.59 -11.27 -5.00
CA VAL A 78 18.15 -12.28 -4.09
C VAL A 78 16.99 -12.98 -3.42
N SER A 79 16.92 -14.32 -3.51
CA SER A 79 15.98 -15.09 -2.70
C SER A 79 16.32 -14.89 -1.22
N HIS A 80 15.52 -14.07 -0.52
CA HIS A 80 15.68 -13.87 0.91
C HIS A 80 15.21 -15.12 1.66
N ARG A 81 16.16 -15.96 2.10
CA ARG A 81 15.88 -16.97 3.13
C ARG A 81 15.86 -16.27 4.48
N LEU A 82 14.68 -16.02 5.01
CA LEU A 82 14.56 -15.50 6.37
C LEU A 82 14.84 -16.61 7.40
N PRO A 83 15.36 -16.25 8.59
CA PRO A 83 15.48 -17.18 9.71
C PRO A 83 14.17 -17.88 10.06
N THR A 84 14.22 -19.09 10.63
CA THR A 84 13.04 -19.89 11.02
C THR A 84 12.09 -19.15 11.98
N ASN A 85 12.64 -18.28 12.82
CA ASN A 85 11.89 -17.50 13.82
C ASN A 85 11.54 -16.08 13.35
N ALA A 86 11.86 -15.73 12.10
CA ALA A 86 11.60 -14.40 11.55
C ALA A 86 10.10 -14.11 11.52
N GLY A 87 9.71 -12.92 11.99
CA GLY A 87 8.33 -12.49 11.99
C GLY A 87 7.42 -13.24 12.98
N GLN A 88 7.94 -14.04 13.91
CA GLN A 88 7.14 -14.65 14.99
C GLN A 88 7.04 -13.70 16.18
N ALA A 89 5.83 -13.51 16.71
CA ALA A 89 5.56 -12.72 17.90
C ALA A 89 5.43 -13.63 19.13
N ASP A 90 6.00 -13.22 20.26
CA ASP A 90 5.80 -13.91 21.53
C ASP A 90 4.38 -13.68 22.05
N GLY A 91 3.91 -14.52 22.97
CA GLY A 91 2.52 -14.47 23.46
C GLY A 91 2.13 -13.12 24.06
N ARG A 92 3.07 -12.45 24.74
CA ARG A 92 2.81 -11.13 25.35
C ARG A 92 2.62 -10.06 24.27
N THR A 93 3.53 -9.97 23.31
CA THR A 93 3.45 -8.94 22.25
C THR A 93 2.30 -9.23 21.29
N ALA A 94 2.02 -10.49 20.98
CA ALA A 94 0.85 -10.89 20.21
C ALA A 94 -0.46 -10.49 20.93
N GLY A 95 -0.57 -10.78 22.23
CA GLY A 95 -1.72 -10.38 23.04
C GLY A 95 -1.89 -8.87 23.12
N TRP A 96 -0.80 -8.11 23.20
CA TRP A 96 -0.82 -6.65 23.09
C TRP A 96 -1.37 -6.19 21.75
N ALA A 97 -0.85 -6.71 20.63
CA ALA A 97 -1.28 -6.34 19.29
C ALA A 97 -2.77 -6.63 19.05
N VAL A 98 -3.27 -7.77 19.54
CA VAL A 98 -4.70 -8.13 19.47
C VAL A 98 -5.55 -7.13 20.27
N LYS A 99 -5.19 -6.84 21.53
CA LYS A 99 -5.94 -5.93 22.40
C LYS A 99 -5.96 -4.51 21.83
N SER A 100 -4.81 -4.01 21.40
CA SER A 100 -4.69 -2.69 20.76
C SER A 100 -5.45 -2.64 19.43
N GLY A 101 -5.34 -3.68 18.60
CA GLY A 101 -6.05 -3.76 17.34
C GLY A 101 -7.57 -3.72 17.49
N LEU A 102 -8.10 -4.52 18.43
CA LEU A 102 -9.54 -4.54 18.75
C LEU A 102 -10.00 -3.20 19.31
N LEU A 103 -9.25 -2.61 20.26
CA LEU A 103 -9.57 -1.32 20.85
C LEU A 103 -9.67 -0.21 19.79
N LEU A 104 -8.70 -0.15 18.87
CA LEU A 104 -8.70 0.84 17.79
C LEU A 104 -9.87 0.63 16.82
N LEU A 105 -10.20 -0.62 16.48
CA LEU A 105 -11.34 -0.90 15.62
C LEU A 105 -12.66 -0.47 16.27
N VAL A 106 -12.88 -0.81 17.54
CA VAL A 106 -14.06 -0.39 18.29
C VAL A 106 -14.12 1.13 18.41
N LEU A 107 -13.01 1.78 18.73
CA LEU A 107 -12.94 3.23 18.82
C LEU A 107 -13.26 3.90 17.48
N ALA A 108 -12.71 3.39 16.37
CA ALA A 108 -13.00 3.91 15.04
C ALA A 108 -14.50 3.82 14.71
N VAL A 109 -15.12 2.67 14.98
CA VAL A 109 -16.57 2.48 14.76
C VAL A 109 -17.39 3.42 15.65
N ALA A 110 -17.01 3.59 16.91
CA ALA A 110 -17.68 4.51 17.83
C ALA A 110 -17.56 5.98 17.36
N MET A 111 -16.37 6.41 16.94
CA MET A 111 -16.16 7.77 16.39
C MET A 111 -17.02 7.99 15.15
N ALA A 112 -17.02 7.03 14.23
CA ALA A 112 -17.83 7.04 13.01
C ALA A 112 -19.34 7.13 13.29
N ALA A 113 -19.82 6.43 14.32
CA ALA A 113 -21.23 6.41 14.70
C ALA A 113 -21.68 7.68 15.44
N ILE A 114 -20.82 8.26 16.28
CA ILE A 114 -21.15 9.43 17.11
C ILE A 114 -20.95 10.73 16.35
N ALA A 115 -19.88 10.83 15.55
CA ALA A 115 -19.49 12.04 14.83
C ALA A 115 -19.09 11.69 13.39
N PRO A 116 -20.03 11.71 12.43
CA PRO A 116 -19.74 11.36 11.04
C PRO A 116 -18.61 12.19 10.40
N ASP A 117 -18.42 13.44 10.83
CA ASP A 117 -17.31 14.30 10.34
C ASP A 117 -15.92 13.81 10.77
N SER A 118 -15.85 12.88 11.74
CA SER A 118 -14.60 12.27 12.19
C SER A 118 -14.07 11.17 11.26
N MET A 119 -14.80 10.83 10.19
CA MET A 119 -14.42 9.77 9.24
C MET A 119 -12.98 9.85 8.70
N PRO A 120 -12.42 11.03 8.37
CA PRO A 120 -11.01 11.13 7.95
C PRO A 120 -10.01 10.63 8.99
N VAL A 121 -10.37 10.66 10.27
CA VAL A 121 -9.56 10.16 11.39
C VAL A 121 -9.97 8.72 11.76
N ALA A 122 -11.26 8.40 11.75
CA ALA A 122 -11.76 7.06 12.07
C ALA A 122 -11.26 6.00 11.09
N ASN A 123 -11.18 6.34 9.80
CA ASN A 123 -10.74 5.42 8.76
C ASN A 123 -9.30 4.88 8.98
N PRO A 124 -8.24 5.72 9.11
CA PRO A 124 -6.89 5.22 9.40
C PRO A 124 -6.79 4.51 10.76
N VAL A 125 -7.57 4.93 11.77
CA VAL A 125 -7.62 4.26 13.07
C VAL A 125 -8.13 2.83 12.96
N GLY A 126 -9.26 2.64 12.27
CA GLY A 126 -9.80 1.31 12.04
C GLY A 126 -8.90 0.44 11.17
N PHE A 127 -8.26 1.04 10.15
CA PHE A 127 -7.32 0.32 9.27
C PHE A 127 -6.15 -0.25 10.08
N VAL A 128 -5.51 0.59 10.90
CA VAL A 128 -4.43 0.16 11.79
C VAL A 128 -4.92 -0.85 12.82
N GLY A 129 -6.14 -0.70 13.33
CA GLY A 129 -6.78 -1.66 14.22
C GLY A 129 -6.83 -3.07 13.63
N VAL A 130 -7.35 -3.19 12.40
CA VAL A 130 -7.41 -4.47 11.67
C VAL A 130 -6.01 -5.03 11.37
N VAL A 131 -5.06 -4.17 10.97
CA VAL A 131 -3.66 -4.56 10.71
C VAL A 131 -2.98 -5.12 11.97
N LEU A 132 -3.09 -4.44 13.12
CA LEU A 132 -2.50 -4.90 14.38
C LEU A 132 -3.14 -6.20 14.87
N LEU A 133 -4.47 -6.31 14.75
CA LEU A 133 -5.19 -7.54 15.05
C LEU A 133 -4.66 -8.70 14.20
N ALA A 134 -4.47 -8.48 12.90
CA ALA A 134 -3.91 -9.48 11.99
C ALA A 134 -2.48 -9.89 12.35
N VAL A 135 -1.61 -8.94 12.72
CA VAL A 135 -0.25 -9.27 13.17
C VAL A 135 -0.31 -10.15 14.43
N GLY A 136 -1.09 -9.76 15.44
CA GLY A 136 -1.20 -10.51 16.69
C GLY A 136 -1.75 -11.93 16.50
N LEU A 137 -2.80 -12.10 15.70
CA LEU A 137 -3.43 -13.41 15.46
C LEU A 137 -2.61 -14.32 14.55
N LEU A 138 -2.03 -13.76 13.48
CA LEU A 138 -1.31 -14.57 12.50
C LEU A 138 0.13 -14.87 12.92
N ARG A 139 0.75 -14.03 13.75
CA ARG A 139 2.15 -14.19 14.19
C ARG A 139 2.35 -14.62 15.62
N GLY A 140 1.31 -14.62 16.45
CA GLY A 140 1.38 -15.10 17.82
C GLY A 140 1.46 -16.63 17.96
N PRO A 141 1.63 -17.15 19.18
CA PRO A 141 1.71 -18.59 19.46
C PRO A 141 0.41 -19.35 19.15
N ALA A 142 -0.74 -18.66 19.24
CA ALA A 142 -2.05 -19.22 18.91
C ALA A 142 -2.29 -19.40 17.40
N ALA A 143 -1.29 -19.07 16.58
CA ALA A 143 -1.29 -19.16 15.14
C ALA A 143 -1.88 -20.47 14.59
N HIS A 144 -1.70 -21.60 15.27
CA HIS A 144 -2.14 -22.92 14.82
C HIS A 144 -3.66 -23.01 14.50
N HIS A 145 -4.52 -22.21 15.13
CA HIS A 145 -5.96 -22.14 14.82
C HIS A 145 -6.29 -21.28 13.59
N ARG A 146 -5.72 -21.63 12.44
CA ARG A 146 -5.78 -20.80 11.21
C ARG A 146 -7.19 -20.45 10.77
N PHE A 147 -8.11 -21.41 10.82
CA PHE A 147 -9.49 -21.22 10.39
C PHE A 147 -10.21 -20.19 11.27
N LEU A 148 -10.15 -20.36 12.59
CA LEU A 148 -10.77 -19.45 13.55
C LEU A 148 -10.26 -18.03 13.38
N TRP A 149 -8.93 -17.85 13.29
CA TRP A 149 -8.35 -16.52 13.10
C TRP A 149 -8.66 -15.93 11.73
N GLY A 150 -8.77 -16.75 10.69
CA GLY A 150 -9.28 -16.32 9.38
C GLY A 150 -10.70 -15.74 9.48
N VAL A 151 -11.60 -16.41 10.22
CA VAL A 151 -12.96 -15.92 10.47
C VAL A 151 -12.95 -14.60 11.25
N VAL A 152 -12.14 -14.49 12.31
CA VAL A 152 -12.03 -13.24 13.10
C VAL A 152 -11.54 -12.07 12.23
N LEU A 153 -10.56 -12.30 11.36
CA LEU A 153 -10.07 -11.26 10.45
C LEU A 153 -11.08 -10.92 9.35
N LEU A 154 -11.86 -11.89 8.87
CA LEU A 154 -12.95 -11.63 7.94
C LEU A 154 -14.04 -10.77 8.59
N ILE A 155 -14.40 -11.05 9.84
CA ILE A 155 -15.35 -10.23 10.61
C ILE A 155 -14.79 -8.82 10.82
N ALA A 156 -13.53 -8.68 11.23
CA ALA A 156 -12.90 -7.37 11.41
C ALA A 156 -12.85 -6.56 10.11
N PHE A 157 -12.55 -7.22 8.99
CA PHE A 157 -12.60 -6.61 7.65
C PHE A 157 -14.03 -6.20 7.27
N ALA A 158 -15.03 -7.05 7.54
CA ALA A 158 -16.43 -6.74 7.27
C ALA A 158 -16.92 -5.57 8.12
N VAL A 159 -16.58 -5.50 9.41
CA VAL A 159 -16.88 -4.36 10.29
C VAL A 159 -16.25 -3.09 9.73
N TYR A 160 -14.98 -3.13 9.33
CA TYR A 160 -14.33 -1.99 8.69
C TYR A 160 -15.07 -1.55 7.41
N PHE A 161 -15.43 -2.51 6.56
CA PHE A 161 -16.15 -2.25 5.30
C PHE A 161 -17.55 -1.68 5.54
N THR A 162 -18.29 -2.15 6.54
CA THR A 162 -19.66 -1.71 6.80
C THR A 162 -19.71 -0.34 7.48
N TYR A 163 -18.81 -0.07 8.44
CA TYR A 163 -18.93 1.11 9.30
C TYR A 163 -17.95 2.25 8.97
N LEU A 164 -16.82 1.96 8.32
CA LEU A 164 -15.73 2.94 8.13
C LEU A 164 -15.45 3.26 6.66
N PHE A 165 -16.05 2.51 5.74
CA PHE A 165 -15.92 2.75 4.31
C PHE A 165 -17.08 3.61 3.81
N THR A 166 -16.78 4.82 3.35
CA THR A 166 -17.76 5.82 2.91
C THR A 166 -18.21 5.66 1.45
N GLY A 167 -17.90 4.53 0.80
CA GLY A 167 -18.14 4.32 -0.64
C GLY A 167 -17.07 4.94 -1.55
N PHE A 168 -16.31 5.92 -1.06
CA PHE A 168 -15.20 6.54 -1.79
C PHE A 168 -13.85 5.90 -1.46
N GLY A 169 -13.00 5.75 -2.47
CA GLY A 169 -11.68 5.16 -2.29
C GLY A 169 -11.69 3.65 -2.09
N ARG A 170 -12.36 2.88 -2.95
CA ARG A 170 -12.36 1.39 -2.94
C ARG A 170 -10.96 0.76 -2.90
N ILE A 171 -9.96 1.48 -3.40
CA ILE A 171 -8.54 1.10 -3.26
C ILE A 171 -8.12 0.98 -1.79
N VAL A 172 -8.72 1.73 -0.86
CA VAL A 172 -8.50 1.57 0.58
C VAL A 172 -8.90 0.18 1.05
N VAL A 173 -10.08 -0.30 0.66
CA VAL A 173 -10.55 -1.66 0.96
C VAL A 173 -9.63 -2.70 0.32
N GLY A 174 -9.24 -2.48 -0.94
CA GLY A 174 -8.27 -3.33 -1.64
C GLY A 174 -6.92 -3.40 -0.95
N THR A 175 -6.37 -2.26 -0.49
CA THR A 175 -5.09 -2.20 0.23
C THR A 175 -5.17 -2.86 1.60
N LEU A 176 -6.31 -2.79 2.30
CA LEU A 176 -6.52 -3.52 3.55
C LEU A 176 -6.54 -5.03 3.31
N ALA A 177 -7.30 -5.49 2.31
CA ALA A 177 -7.33 -6.90 1.94
C ALA A 177 -5.94 -7.41 1.54
N LEU A 178 -5.20 -6.65 0.74
CA LEU A 178 -3.82 -6.96 0.37
C LEU A 178 -2.90 -7.00 1.59
N ALA A 179 -3.05 -6.10 2.57
CA ALA A 179 -2.25 -6.13 3.79
C ALA A 179 -2.45 -7.45 4.56
N LEU A 180 -3.71 -7.89 4.71
CA LEU A 180 -4.04 -9.17 5.35
C LEU A 180 -3.45 -10.37 4.58
N LEU A 181 -3.54 -10.34 3.24
CA LEU A 181 -3.00 -11.39 2.39
C LEU A 181 -1.47 -11.43 2.40
N VAL A 182 -0.79 -10.28 2.44
CA VAL A 182 0.67 -10.18 2.60
C VAL A 182 1.09 -10.77 3.95
N MET A 183 0.41 -10.41 5.03
CA MET A 183 0.70 -10.99 6.35
C MET A 183 0.51 -12.51 6.38
N SER A 184 -0.53 -13.00 5.71
CA SER A 184 -0.80 -14.44 5.58
C SER A 184 0.26 -15.14 4.73
N ALA A 185 0.68 -14.54 3.61
CA ALA A 185 1.71 -15.07 2.71
C ALA A 185 3.06 -15.20 3.40
N HIS A 186 3.48 -14.15 4.11
CA HIS A 186 4.74 -14.14 4.86
C HIS A 186 4.78 -15.18 5.99
N ARG A 187 3.62 -15.72 6.39
CA ARG A 187 3.52 -16.74 7.44
C ARG A 187 3.62 -18.13 6.83
N ASP A 188 2.79 -18.39 5.83
CA ASP A 188 2.67 -19.73 5.26
C ASP A 188 3.80 -20.03 4.28
N GLN A 189 4.42 -19.00 3.70
CA GLN A 189 5.46 -19.11 2.67
C GLN A 189 5.05 -20.11 1.57
N ARG A 190 3.78 -20.10 1.18
CA ARG A 190 3.22 -20.96 0.13
C ARG A 190 2.96 -20.12 -1.13
N PRO A 191 3.28 -20.63 -2.32
CA PRO A 191 3.01 -19.91 -3.57
C PRO A 191 1.51 -19.70 -3.83
N TYR A 192 0.64 -20.49 -3.20
CA TYR A 192 -0.81 -20.40 -3.35
C TYR A 192 -1.39 -19.04 -2.96
N THR A 193 -0.79 -18.29 -2.03
CA THR A 193 -1.31 -16.96 -1.67
C THR A 193 -1.15 -15.96 -2.82
N LYS A 194 -0.06 -16.06 -3.59
CA LYS A 194 0.10 -15.26 -4.80
C LYS A 194 -0.90 -15.66 -5.89
N LEU A 195 -1.16 -16.97 -6.06
CA LEU A 195 -2.19 -17.44 -6.97
C LEU A 195 -3.58 -16.93 -6.55
N LEU A 196 -3.87 -16.95 -5.24
CA LEU A 196 -5.13 -16.44 -4.70
C LEU A 196 -5.26 -14.94 -4.95
N ILE A 197 -4.20 -14.16 -4.81
CA ILE A 197 -4.21 -12.72 -5.13
C ILE A 197 -4.45 -12.52 -6.63
N LEU A 198 -3.71 -13.22 -7.49
CA LEU A 198 -3.83 -13.09 -8.95
C LEU A 198 -5.19 -13.59 -9.49
N GLY A 199 -5.72 -14.68 -8.93
CA GLY A 199 -7.01 -15.24 -9.32
C GLY A 199 -8.21 -14.55 -8.68
N GLY A 200 -8.06 -14.09 -7.42
CA GLY A 200 -9.09 -13.38 -6.66
C GLY A 200 -9.22 -11.89 -7.03
N ALA A 201 -8.19 -11.33 -7.63
CA ALA A 201 -8.15 -10.02 -8.30
C ALA A 201 -9.44 -9.68 -9.07
N THR A 202 -9.72 -10.46 -10.11
CA THR A 202 -10.81 -10.25 -11.05
C THR A 202 -12.19 -10.35 -10.40
N PRO A 203 -12.54 -11.43 -9.67
CA PRO A 203 -13.84 -11.51 -9.02
C PRO A 203 -14.04 -10.43 -7.96
N ALA A 204 -12.99 -10.04 -7.22
CA ALA A 204 -13.08 -8.94 -6.28
C ALA A 204 -13.36 -7.60 -6.98
N LEU A 205 -12.70 -7.34 -8.10
CA LEU A 205 -12.96 -6.14 -8.91
C LEU A 205 -14.38 -6.15 -9.50
N LEU A 206 -14.84 -7.28 -10.03
CA LEU A 206 -16.21 -7.43 -10.55
C LEU A 206 -17.25 -7.19 -9.45
N PHE A 207 -17.05 -7.75 -8.27
CA PHE A 207 -17.93 -7.54 -7.12
C PHE A 207 -17.98 -6.07 -6.70
N LEU A 208 -16.81 -5.43 -6.54
CA LEU A 208 -16.72 -4.01 -6.16
C LEU A 208 -17.24 -3.07 -7.25
N ALA A 209 -17.15 -3.46 -8.52
CA ALA A 209 -17.75 -2.74 -9.63
C ALA A 209 -19.27 -2.85 -9.60
N GLY A 210 -19.82 -4.07 -9.42
CA GLY A 210 -21.25 -4.31 -9.28
C GLY A 210 -21.89 -3.53 -8.13
N LEU A 211 -21.25 -3.50 -6.95
CA LEU A 211 -21.71 -2.69 -5.82
C LEU A 211 -21.78 -1.19 -6.14
N ARG A 212 -20.90 -0.68 -7.01
CA ARG A 212 -20.92 0.73 -7.41
C ARG A 212 -21.95 0.99 -8.50
N ALA A 213 -22.09 0.09 -9.45
CA ALA A 213 -23.10 0.18 -10.50
C ALA A 213 -24.49 0.35 -9.89
N THR A 214 -24.83 -0.45 -8.87
CA THR A 214 -26.11 -0.33 -8.15
C THR A 214 -26.23 0.95 -7.34
N ALA A 215 -25.18 1.36 -6.62
CA ALA A 215 -25.19 2.60 -5.84
C ALA A 215 -25.32 3.87 -6.68
N SER A 216 -24.95 3.81 -7.97
CA SER A 216 -24.97 4.98 -8.86
C SER A 216 -26.32 5.19 -9.57
N GLN A 217 -27.26 4.25 -9.52
CA GLN A 217 -28.55 4.26 -10.25
C GLN A 217 -29.56 5.37 -9.85
N GLY A 218 -29.15 6.39 -9.09
CA GLY A 218 -29.97 7.54 -8.72
C GLY A 218 -29.27 8.90 -8.79
N SER A 219 -28.04 8.97 -9.31
CA SER A 219 -27.30 10.23 -9.43
C SER A 219 -27.35 10.78 -10.86
N PRO A 220 -27.73 12.05 -11.08
CA PRO A 220 -27.73 12.68 -12.40
C PRO A 220 -26.32 12.86 -13.00
N PHE A 221 -25.25 12.59 -12.22
CA PHE A 221 -23.86 12.67 -12.64
C PHE A 221 -23.23 11.29 -12.91
N THR A 222 -24.00 10.34 -13.41
CA THR A 222 -23.56 8.96 -13.65
C THR A 222 -22.66 8.83 -14.88
N VAL A 223 -21.37 9.13 -14.72
CA VAL A 223 -20.34 8.99 -15.77
C VAL A 223 -19.86 7.53 -15.94
N ASP A 224 -20.25 6.60 -15.06
CA ASP A 224 -19.69 5.25 -15.00
C ASP A 224 -20.74 4.18 -14.61
N GLN A 225 -21.52 3.72 -15.59
CA GLN A 225 -22.65 2.79 -15.41
C GLN A 225 -22.24 1.41 -14.87
N ASP A 226 -21.02 0.97 -15.19
CA ASP A 226 -20.50 -0.36 -14.91
C ASP A 226 -19.65 -0.39 -13.63
N GLY A 227 -19.45 0.76 -12.98
CA GLY A 227 -18.77 0.88 -11.70
C GLY A 227 -17.25 0.64 -11.74
N PHE A 228 -16.63 0.50 -12.91
CA PHE A 228 -15.18 0.27 -13.04
C PHE A 228 -14.35 1.55 -13.08
N GLY A 229 -14.98 2.70 -13.24
CA GLY A 229 -14.40 4.03 -13.46
C GLY A 229 -13.21 4.32 -12.57
N SER A 230 -13.30 4.11 -11.25
CA SER A 230 -12.14 4.41 -10.39
C SER A 230 -10.92 3.53 -10.64
N ALA A 231 -11.07 2.31 -11.17
CA ALA A 231 -9.96 1.41 -11.46
C ALA A 231 -9.35 1.67 -12.85
N ILE A 232 -10.17 2.13 -13.80
CA ILE A 232 -9.78 2.27 -15.21
C ILE A 232 -9.45 3.73 -15.60
N SER A 233 -10.13 4.71 -14.99
CA SER A 233 -10.02 6.12 -15.37
C SER A 233 -8.60 6.67 -15.25
N PRO A 234 -7.73 6.28 -14.30
CA PRO A 234 -6.41 6.87 -14.20
C PRO A 234 -5.57 6.73 -15.47
N LEU A 235 -5.66 5.58 -16.17
CA LEU A 235 -4.96 5.39 -17.44
C LEU A 235 -5.55 6.28 -18.55
N ARG A 236 -6.87 6.45 -18.57
CA ARG A 236 -7.53 7.35 -19.53
C ARG A 236 -7.11 8.79 -19.29
N SER A 237 -7.16 9.24 -18.04
CA SER A 237 -6.69 10.56 -17.61
C SER A 237 -5.24 10.79 -18.00
N PHE A 238 -4.36 9.81 -17.77
CA PHE A 238 -2.97 9.91 -18.22
C PHE A 238 -2.85 10.11 -19.75
N ALA A 239 -3.62 9.35 -20.54
CA ALA A 239 -3.65 9.52 -21.99
C ALA A 239 -4.20 10.90 -22.42
N GLN A 240 -5.18 11.44 -21.70
CA GLN A 240 -5.67 12.80 -21.93
C GLN A 240 -4.59 13.84 -21.61
N LEU A 241 -3.83 13.66 -20.53
CA LEU A 241 -2.71 14.54 -20.20
C LEU A 241 -1.60 14.49 -21.25
N LEU A 242 -1.29 13.32 -21.81
CA LEU A 242 -0.34 13.21 -22.94
C LEU A 242 -0.80 14.02 -24.15
N ARG A 243 -2.09 13.94 -24.50
CA ARG A 243 -2.63 14.75 -25.60
C ARG A 243 -2.55 16.26 -25.31
N LEU A 244 -2.86 16.68 -24.07
CA LEU A 244 -2.72 18.09 -23.68
C LEU A 244 -1.26 18.54 -23.71
N ASP A 245 -0.33 17.67 -23.32
CA ASP A 245 1.11 17.91 -23.39
C ASP A 245 1.59 18.10 -24.84
N GLU A 246 1.19 17.20 -25.73
CA GLU A 246 1.49 17.26 -27.17
C GLU A 246 0.94 18.53 -27.82
N ALA A 247 -0.23 18.99 -27.38
CA ALA A 247 -0.84 20.23 -27.85
C ALA A 247 -0.23 21.50 -27.22
N GLY A 248 0.70 21.37 -26.26
CA GLY A 248 1.27 22.51 -25.53
C GLY A 248 0.28 23.19 -24.57
N LEU A 249 -0.80 22.51 -24.21
CA LEU A 249 -1.88 23.02 -23.35
C LEU A 249 -1.75 22.58 -21.89
N LEU A 250 -0.88 21.61 -21.59
CA LEU A 250 -0.65 21.14 -20.23
C LEU A 250 0.37 22.07 -19.51
N PRO A 251 -0.04 22.79 -18.45
CA PRO A 251 0.91 23.59 -17.68
C PRO A 251 1.90 22.71 -16.93
N ARG A 252 3.05 23.30 -16.56
CA ARG A 252 4.09 22.63 -15.77
C ARG A 252 3.92 22.94 -14.29
N GLY A 253 3.77 21.89 -13.49
CA GLY A 253 3.69 22.00 -12.03
C GLY A 253 5.04 22.19 -11.34
N TRP A 254 6.18 22.00 -12.04
CA TRP A 254 7.54 22.24 -11.53
C TRP A 254 7.88 21.61 -10.16
N GLY A 255 7.21 20.51 -9.80
CA GLY A 255 7.42 19.79 -8.56
C GLY A 255 6.49 20.18 -7.41
N GLU A 256 5.57 21.12 -7.61
CA GLU A 256 4.61 21.56 -6.59
C GLU A 256 3.76 20.42 -6.02
N THR A 257 3.40 19.43 -6.85
CA THR A 257 2.60 18.30 -6.37
C THR A 257 3.41 17.39 -5.44
N PHE A 258 4.71 17.21 -5.71
CA PHE A 258 5.62 16.46 -4.82
C PHE A 258 5.88 17.23 -3.53
N ALA A 259 6.01 18.57 -3.62
CA ALA A 259 6.11 19.42 -2.44
C ALA A 259 4.85 19.31 -1.57
N ASN A 260 3.65 19.33 -2.18
CA ASN A 260 2.42 19.10 -1.45
C ASN A 260 2.38 17.72 -0.78
N ALA A 261 2.86 16.67 -1.45
CA ALA A 261 2.90 15.33 -0.86
C ALA A 261 3.75 15.32 0.42
N ALA A 262 4.90 16.01 0.45
CA ALA A 262 5.74 16.11 1.64
C ALA A 262 5.04 16.79 2.83
N VAL A 263 4.11 17.72 2.56
CA VAL A 263 3.35 18.47 3.59
C VAL A 263 1.89 18.04 3.65
N GLY A 264 1.54 16.88 3.05
CA GLY A 264 0.16 16.47 2.84
C GLY A 264 -0.63 16.27 4.14
N LEU A 265 0.07 15.86 5.20
CA LEU A 265 -0.50 15.60 6.53
C LEU A 265 -0.72 16.89 7.36
N VAL A 266 -0.20 18.03 6.93
CA VAL A 266 -0.46 19.32 7.59
C VAL A 266 -1.89 19.77 7.23
N PRO A 267 -2.81 19.96 8.18
CA PRO A 267 -4.17 20.41 7.87
C PRO A 267 -4.18 21.77 7.16
N ARG A 268 -5.09 21.97 6.20
CA ARG A 268 -5.20 23.25 5.46
C ARG A 268 -5.50 24.43 6.40
N ALA A 269 -6.23 24.20 7.50
CA ALA A 269 -6.49 25.20 8.53
C ALA A 269 -5.23 25.69 9.25
N ALA A 270 -4.14 24.90 9.27
CA ALA A 270 -2.86 25.31 9.84
C ALA A 270 -1.95 25.98 8.81
N TRP A 271 -2.19 25.76 7.51
CA TRP A 271 -1.43 26.36 6.42
C TRP A 271 -2.30 26.47 5.15
N GLU A 272 -3.01 27.60 5.03
CA GLU A 272 -3.96 27.83 3.94
C GLU A 272 -3.29 27.92 2.56
N GLY A 273 -2.07 28.46 2.51
CA GLY A 273 -1.28 28.64 1.30
C GLY A 273 -0.42 27.45 0.87
N LYS A 274 -0.57 26.26 1.48
CA LYS A 274 0.22 25.09 1.05
C LYS A 274 -0.09 24.69 -0.40
N PRO A 275 0.82 24.04 -1.14
CA PRO A 275 0.55 23.68 -2.53
C PRO A 275 -0.67 22.74 -2.66
N VAL A 276 -1.28 22.70 -3.85
CA VAL A 276 -2.47 21.88 -4.11
C VAL A 276 -2.04 20.47 -4.52
N GLY A 277 -2.93 19.49 -4.32
CA GLY A 277 -2.63 18.09 -4.63
C GLY A 277 -2.85 17.82 -6.09
N PHE A 278 -1.99 16.98 -6.68
CA PHE A 278 -2.07 16.59 -8.08
C PHE A 278 -3.50 16.29 -8.53
N GLY A 279 -4.23 15.46 -7.77
CA GLY A 279 -5.60 15.10 -8.13
C GLY A 279 -6.60 16.27 -8.17
N ALA A 280 -6.40 17.29 -7.35
CA ALA A 280 -7.24 18.50 -7.37
C ALA A 280 -6.85 19.42 -8.55
N ASP A 281 -5.55 19.59 -8.82
CA ASP A 281 -5.06 20.39 -9.96
C ASP A 281 -5.54 19.82 -11.30
N LEU A 282 -5.66 18.50 -11.40
CA LEU A 282 -6.14 17.83 -12.61
C LEU A 282 -7.61 18.14 -12.95
N VAL A 283 -8.44 18.53 -11.98
CA VAL A 283 -9.88 18.71 -12.20
C VAL A 283 -10.16 19.79 -13.24
N ALA A 284 -9.40 20.90 -13.20
CA ALA A 284 -9.56 21.99 -14.16
C ALA A 284 -9.34 21.57 -15.62
N PHE A 285 -8.58 20.50 -15.85
CA PHE A 285 -8.23 20.02 -17.19
C PHE A 285 -9.07 18.82 -17.64
N LEU A 286 -9.43 17.94 -16.71
CA LEU A 286 -10.10 16.66 -17.02
C LEU A 286 -11.61 16.71 -16.81
N SER A 287 -12.10 17.58 -15.93
CA SER A 287 -13.53 17.73 -15.60
C SER A 287 -13.79 19.16 -15.11
N PRO A 288 -13.64 20.18 -15.98
CA PRO A 288 -13.75 21.59 -15.59
C PRO A 288 -15.10 21.93 -14.93
N GLU A 289 -16.15 21.19 -15.25
CA GLU A 289 -17.48 21.29 -14.63
C GLU A 289 -17.50 20.94 -13.13
N LEU A 290 -16.46 20.28 -12.60
CA LEU A 290 -16.34 19.90 -11.19
C LEU A 290 -15.39 20.80 -10.39
N VAL A 291 -14.84 21.86 -10.99
CA VAL A 291 -13.98 22.82 -10.29
C VAL A 291 -14.74 23.47 -9.13
N GLY A 292 -14.09 23.56 -7.96
CA GLY A 292 -14.69 24.14 -6.75
C GLY A 292 -15.58 23.20 -5.93
N THR A 293 -15.87 21.98 -6.41
CA THR A 293 -16.73 21.01 -5.70
C THR A 293 -16.00 20.15 -4.68
N GLY A 294 -14.67 20.30 -4.55
CA GLY A 294 -13.82 19.41 -3.76
C GLY A 294 -13.54 18.05 -4.43
N HIS A 295 -13.91 17.88 -5.70
CA HIS A 295 -13.59 16.69 -6.48
C HIS A 295 -12.06 16.53 -6.66
N SER A 296 -11.62 15.29 -6.91
CA SER A 296 -10.23 15.00 -7.25
C SER A 296 -10.18 13.95 -8.37
N ALA A 297 -9.39 14.20 -9.40
CA ALA A 297 -9.12 13.24 -10.46
C ALA A 297 -7.86 12.40 -10.15
N ALA A 298 -7.69 11.31 -10.90
CA ALA A 298 -6.55 10.41 -10.83
C ALA A 298 -5.96 10.25 -12.23
N ALA A 299 -4.64 10.23 -12.38
CA ALA A 299 -3.97 10.06 -13.68
C ALA A 299 -2.67 9.22 -13.63
N LEU A 300 -2.63 8.23 -12.72
CA LEU A 300 -1.45 7.43 -12.42
C LEU A 300 -0.26 8.27 -11.89
N ALA A 301 0.74 7.59 -11.31
CA ALA A 301 2.03 8.22 -11.01
C ALA A 301 2.64 8.87 -12.27
N HIS A 302 2.52 8.22 -13.43
CA HIS A 302 3.04 8.73 -14.71
C HIS A 302 2.47 10.11 -15.06
N GLY A 303 1.18 10.34 -14.81
CA GLY A 303 0.55 11.64 -15.02
C GLY A 303 1.14 12.71 -14.11
N GLU A 304 1.48 12.39 -12.86
CA GLU A 304 2.09 13.34 -11.93
C GLU A 304 3.48 13.76 -12.44
N TRP A 305 4.29 12.82 -12.90
CA TRP A 305 5.61 13.11 -13.47
C TRP A 305 5.51 13.92 -14.77
N LEU A 306 4.57 13.58 -15.65
CA LEU A 306 4.29 14.33 -16.88
C LEU A 306 3.83 15.76 -16.58
N TYR A 307 2.91 15.93 -15.63
CA TYR A 307 2.39 17.24 -15.25
C TYR A 307 3.49 18.15 -14.70
N ASN A 308 4.38 17.63 -13.85
CA ASN A 308 5.43 18.45 -13.25
C ASN A 308 6.55 18.81 -14.23
N PHE A 309 7.00 17.86 -15.05
CA PHE A 309 8.25 18.00 -15.82
C PHE A 309 8.15 17.54 -17.28
N GLY A 310 6.96 17.29 -17.81
CA GLY A 310 6.76 16.77 -19.17
C GLY A 310 7.39 15.40 -19.39
N LEU A 311 7.79 15.13 -20.63
CA LEU A 311 8.44 13.87 -21.00
C LEU A 311 9.75 13.61 -20.22
N LEU A 312 10.48 14.67 -19.85
CA LEU A 312 11.65 14.56 -18.99
C LEU A 312 11.27 13.96 -17.62
N GLY A 313 10.12 14.32 -17.08
CA GLY A 313 9.58 13.76 -15.84
C GLY A 313 9.39 12.25 -15.90
N LEU A 314 8.89 11.71 -17.02
CA LEU A 314 8.75 10.27 -17.20
C LEU A 314 10.11 9.55 -17.21
N GLY A 315 11.16 10.20 -17.71
CA GLY A 315 12.54 9.71 -17.61
C GLY A 315 13.05 9.73 -16.16
N LEU A 316 12.83 10.82 -15.43
CA LEU A 316 13.21 10.97 -14.02
C LEU A 316 12.44 10.04 -13.08
N MET A 317 11.22 9.65 -13.45
CA MET A 317 10.40 8.69 -12.73
C MET A 317 11.12 7.35 -12.55
N VAL A 318 11.85 6.87 -13.56
CA VAL A 318 12.53 5.57 -13.55
C VAL A 318 13.47 5.42 -12.35
N PRO A 319 14.50 6.28 -12.17
CA PRO A 319 15.39 6.15 -11.02
C PRO A 319 14.69 6.44 -9.69
N VAL A 320 13.77 7.40 -9.62
CA VAL A 320 13.13 7.77 -8.35
C VAL A 320 12.20 6.67 -7.86
N ILE A 321 11.29 6.17 -8.70
CA ILE A 321 10.40 5.06 -8.36
C ILE A 321 11.20 3.78 -8.14
N GLY A 322 12.21 3.51 -8.98
CA GLY A 322 13.11 2.37 -8.82
C GLY A 322 13.74 2.32 -7.43
N LEU A 323 14.27 3.45 -6.95
CA LEU A 323 14.87 3.58 -5.63
C LEU A 323 13.84 3.56 -4.49
N VAL A 324 12.72 4.27 -4.62
CA VAL A 324 11.66 4.32 -3.58
C VAL A 324 11.07 2.94 -3.33
N VAL A 325 10.68 2.22 -4.38
CA VAL A 325 10.13 0.86 -4.24
C VAL A 325 11.17 -0.08 -3.64
N ARG A 326 12.45 0.04 -4.02
CA ARG A 326 13.54 -0.75 -3.44
C ARG A 326 13.79 -0.42 -1.97
N LEU A 327 13.64 0.84 -1.56
CA LEU A 327 13.73 1.24 -0.16
C LEU A 327 12.59 0.64 0.67
N VAL A 328 11.36 0.70 0.17
CA VAL A 328 10.19 0.09 0.81
C VAL A 328 10.36 -1.43 0.90
N ASP A 329 10.91 -2.05 -0.14
CA ASP A 329 11.20 -3.49 -0.13
C ASP A 329 12.25 -3.87 0.92
N ARG A 330 13.35 -3.12 1.00
CA ARG A 330 14.38 -3.32 2.04
C ARG A 330 13.80 -3.12 3.44
N LEU A 331 12.94 -2.13 3.63
CA LEU A 331 12.25 -1.90 4.89
C LEU A 331 11.36 -3.10 5.26
N LEU A 332 10.61 -3.64 4.31
CA LEU A 332 9.76 -4.82 4.50
C LEU A 332 10.58 -6.07 4.83
N VAL A 333 11.69 -6.30 4.12
CA VAL A 333 12.60 -7.42 4.40
C VAL A 333 13.23 -7.27 5.79
N TRP A 334 13.74 -6.07 6.12
CA TRP A 334 14.31 -5.80 7.44
C TRP A 334 13.30 -6.04 8.56
N ALA A 335 12.10 -5.46 8.45
CA ALA A 335 11.08 -5.59 9.48
C ALA A 335 10.53 -7.01 9.61
N SER A 336 10.51 -7.79 8.53
CA SER A 336 10.08 -9.19 8.55
C SER A 336 11.16 -10.18 9.00
N SER A 337 12.44 -9.81 8.87
CA SER A 337 13.57 -10.66 9.25
C SER A 337 13.78 -10.81 10.76
N SER A 338 13.25 -9.88 11.54
CA SER A 338 13.42 -9.85 13.00
C SER A 338 12.27 -10.56 13.73
N PRO A 339 12.53 -11.18 14.90
CA PRO A 339 11.48 -11.62 15.81
C PRO A 339 10.63 -10.42 16.28
N LEU A 340 9.31 -10.62 16.39
CA LEU A 340 8.36 -9.58 16.78
C LEU A 340 8.10 -9.61 18.31
N THR A 341 9.17 -9.55 19.09
CA THR A 341 9.15 -9.70 20.56
C THR A 341 8.87 -8.41 21.31
N THR A 342 8.72 -7.29 20.60
CA THR A 342 8.42 -5.97 21.20
C THR A 342 7.31 -5.27 20.43
N PRO A 343 6.54 -4.38 21.10
CA PRO A 343 5.54 -3.54 20.42
C PRO A 343 6.15 -2.72 19.27
N TYR A 344 7.39 -2.26 19.42
CA TYR A 344 8.11 -1.55 18.37
C TYR A 344 8.38 -2.43 17.15
N ALA A 345 8.83 -3.68 17.34
CA ALA A 345 9.06 -4.61 16.24
C ALA A 345 7.75 -4.95 15.49
N VAL A 346 6.66 -5.19 16.22
CA VAL A 346 5.31 -5.36 15.62
C VAL A 346 4.91 -4.11 14.83
N GLY A 347 5.14 -2.93 15.41
CA GLY A 347 4.88 -1.65 14.78
C GLY A 347 5.67 -1.44 13.48
N ALA A 348 6.96 -1.71 13.51
CA ALA A 348 7.83 -1.63 12.33
C ALA A 348 7.37 -2.59 11.23
N TYR A 349 7.00 -3.82 11.58
CA TYR A 349 6.46 -4.82 10.64
C TYR A 349 5.13 -4.37 10.03
N ALA A 350 4.17 -3.95 10.86
CA ALA A 350 2.88 -3.42 10.40
C ALA A 350 3.07 -2.17 9.51
N GLY A 351 3.94 -1.25 9.91
CA GLY A 351 4.25 -0.04 9.17
C GLY A 351 4.89 -0.32 7.82
N ALA A 352 5.83 -1.27 7.75
CA ALA A 352 6.44 -1.69 6.50
C ALA A 352 5.41 -2.30 5.53
N ILE A 353 4.46 -3.09 6.04
CA ILE A 353 3.36 -3.61 5.22
C ILE A 353 2.46 -2.48 4.73
N VAL A 354 2.07 -1.54 5.60
CA VAL A 354 1.26 -0.38 5.21
C VAL A 354 1.95 0.43 4.10
N ALA A 355 3.26 0.68 4.23
CA ALA A 355 4.05 1.37 3.23
C ALA A 355 4.12 0.59 1.90
N ALA A 356 4.25 -0.74 1.96
CA ALA A 356 4.33 -1.60 0.78
C ALA A 356 2.99 -1.73 0.04
N VAL A 357 1.87 -1.94 0.74
CA VAL A 357 0.55 -1.99 0.09
C VAL A 357 0.09 -0.63 -0.40
N GLY A 358 0.54 0.46 0.25
CA GLY A 358 0.30 1.83 -0.19
C GLY A 358 0.85 2.10 -1.59
N LEU A 359 1.80 1.32 -2.10
CA LEU A 359 2.31 1.47 -3.47
C LEU A 359 1.22 1.37 -4.55
N PHE A 360 0.06 0.76 -4.23
CA PHE A 360 -1.14 0.85 -5.07
C PHE A 360 -1.66 2.28 -5.17
N ASP A 361 -1.78 3.02 -4.06
CA ASP A 361 -2.19 4.43 -4.06
C ASP A 361 -1.18 5.31 -4.82
N LEU A 362 0.12 5.03 -4.67
CA LEU A 362 1.19 5.73 -5.40
C LEU A 362 1.02 5.57 -6.91
N LEU A 363 0.87 4.33 -7.39
CA LEU A 363 0.73 4.10 -8.83
C LEU A 363 -0.62 4.60 -9.38
N TRP A 364 -1.68 4.49 -8.58
CA TRP A 364 -3.06 4.82 -8.98
C TRP A 364 -3.29 6.33 -9.16
N VAL A 365 -2.88 7.16 -8.20
CA VAL A 365 -3.02 8.62 -8.27
C VAL A 365 -1.67 9.31 -8.32
N GLY A 366 -0.79 8.98 -7.39
CA GLY A 366 0.48 9.69 -7.22
C GLY A 366 0.90 9.85 -5.76
N SER A 367 1.93 10.66 -5.56
CA SER A 367 2.65 10.83 -4.30
C SER A 367 1.77 11.37 -3.16
N PHE A 368 0.90 12.34 -3.44
CA PHE A 368 0.03 12.94 -2.43
C PHE A 368 -0.92 11.91 -1.79
N THR A 369 -1.60 11.10 -2.59
CA THR A 369 -2.53 10.08 -2.05
C THR A 369 -1.79 9.00 -1.28
N TYR A 370 -0.60 8.59 -1.76
CA TYR A 370 0.28 7.68 -1.02
C TYR A 370 0.62 8.22 0.37
N VAL A 371 1.06 9.48 0.46
CA VAL A 371 1.44 10.10 1.73
C VAL A 371 0.25 10.37 2.62
N VAL A 372 -0.85 10.92 2.12
CA VAL A 372 -2.01 11.25 2.97
C VAL A 372 -2.65 9.98 3.53
N ARG A 373 -2.86 8.95 2.71
CA ARG A 373 -3.49 7.70 3.19
C ARG A 373 -2.51 6.83 3.96
N GLY A 374 -1.32 6.58 3.42
CA GLY A 374 -0.29 5.77 4.05
C GLY A 374 0.26 6.46 5.30
N GLY A 375 0.60 7.73 5.20
CA GLY A 375 1.12 8.55 6.30
C GLY A 375 0.13 8.71 7.46
N ALA A 376 -1.17 8.92 7.21
CA ALA A 376 -2.15 8.97 8.29
C ALA A 376 -2.22 7.64 9.07
N ARG A 377 -2.18 6.50 8.37
CA ARG A 377 -2.12 5.16 9.00
C ARG A 377 -0.81 4.99 9.80
N LEU A 378 0.32 5.42 9.25
CA LEU A 378 1.61 5.35 9.93
C LEU A 378 1.68 6.27 11.16
N LEU A 379 1.06 7.45 11.13
CA LEU A 379 0.94 8.35 12.28
C LEU A 379 0.10 7.72 13.40
N VAL A 380 -1.05 7.12 13.08
CA VAL A 380 -1.85 6.38 14.06
C VAL A 380 -1.02 5.24 14.68
N LEU A 381 -0.32 4.47 13.84
CA LEU A 381 0.52 3.37 14.31
C LEU A 381 1.66 3.87 15.22
N ALA A 382 2.32 4.96 14.85
CA ALA A 382 3.35 5.60 15.67
C ALA A 382 2.78 6.07 17.02
N ALA A 383 1.61 6.71 17.03
CA ALA A 383 0.94 7.14 18.26
C ALA A 383 0.62 5.95 19.18
N VAL A 384 0.15 4.83 18.63
CA VAL A 384 -0.13 3.60 19.40
C VAL A 384 1.15 3.05 20.03
N ILE A 385 2.26 3.02 19.29
CA ILE A 385 3.55 2.53 19.80
C ILE A 385 4.09 3.46 20.89
N LEU A 386 4.03 4.77 20.69
CA LEU A 386 4.54 5.75 21.65
C LEU A 386 3.71 5.79 22.94
N VAL A 387 2.38 5.77 22.85
CA VAL A 387 1.50 5.90 24.01
C VAL A 387 1.37 4.58 24.77
N ILE A 388 1.17 3.47 24.05
CA ILE A 388 0.84 2.17 24.65
C ILE A 388 2.10 1.31 24.79
N GLY A 389 2.97 1.30 23.78
CA GLY A 389 4.20 0.52 23.79
C GLY A 389 5.20 0.98 24.85
N TRP A 390 5.27 2.29 25.12
CA TRP A 390 6.16 2.84 26.14
C TRP A 390 5.81 2.36 27.55
N ARG A 391 4.51 2.33 27.91
CA ARG A 391 4.03 1.85 29.22
C ARG A 391 4.33 0.37 29.45
N VAL A 392 4.28 -0.45 28.40
CA VAL A 392 4.55 -1.91 28.50
C VAL A 392 6.05 -2.20 28.61
N SER A 393 6.88 -1.39 27.94
CA SER A 393 8.35 -1.56 27.93
C SER A 393 8.99 -1.10 29.25
N GLY A 394 8.44 -0.07 29.91
CA GLY A 394 8.91 0.40 31.21
C GLY A 394 8.78 -0.63 32.35
N GLN A 395 7.94 -1.66 32.19
CA GLN A 395 7.76 -2.72 33.20
C GLN A 395 8.65 -3.95 32.96
N ALA A 396 9.48 -3.94 31.91
CA ALA A 396 10.35 -5.05 31.57
C ALA A 396 11.73 -4.54 31.17
N VAL A 397 12.43 -3.87 32.10
CA VAL A 397 13.89 -3.97 32.15
C VAL A 397 14.19 -5.10 33.12
N PRO A 398 14.29 -6.35 32.66
CA PRO A 398 14.68 -7.41 33.54
C PRO A 398 16.12 -7.23 34.01
N ASN A 399 16.31 -7.32 35.33
CA ASN A 399 17.59 -7.24 36.05
C ASN A 399 18.66 -8.26 35.60
N HIS A 400 18.38 -9.17 34.66
CA HIS A 400 19.39 -10.10 34.16
C HIS A 400 20.46 -9.47 33.23
N LEU A 401 20.24 -8.25 32.73
CA LEU A 401 21.27 -7.50 31.98
C LEU A 401 22.21 -6.66 32.87
N VAL A 402 21.90 -6.50 34.17
CA VAL A 402 22.83 -5.91 35.16
C VAL A 402 23.71 -7.01 35.81
N GLY A 403 23.43 -8.29 35.54
CA GLY A 403 24.01 -9.41 36.28
C GLY A 403 24.67 -10.51 35.45
N GLN A 404 24.89 -10.36 34.14
CA GLN A 404 25.80 -11.27 33.43
C GLN A 404 27.25 -10.87 33.70
N ARG A 405 27.72 -11.24 34.90
CA ARG A 405 29.12 -11.59 35.12
C ARG A 405 29.57 -12.39 33.91
N ARG A 406 30.58 -11.88 33.20
CA ARG A 406 31.34 -12.62 32.18
C ARG A 406 31.47 -14.07 32.67
N PRO A 407 31.05 -15.09 31.89
CA PRO A 407 31.42 -16.45 32.22
C PRO A 407 32.94 -16.45 32.37
N ALA A 408 33.42 -16.88 33.53
CA ALA A 408 34.84 -16.99 33.82
C ALA A 408 35.48 -17.69 32.62
N ALA A 409 36.41 -17.01 31.95
CA ALA A 409 37.11 -17.54 30.80
C ALA A 409 37.56 -18.96 31.17
N ALA A 410 37.02 -19.95 30.46
CA ALA A 410 37.38 -21.34 30.65
C ALA A 410 38.90 -21.42 30.53
N ARG A 411 39.59 -21.63 31.67
CA ARG A 411 41.03 -21.85 31.72
C ARG A 411 41.32 -22.97 30.73
N ARG A 412 42.05 -22.65 29.66
CA ARG A 412 42.60 -23.66 28.77
C ARG A 412 43.41 -24.65 29.62
N PRO A 413 43.19 -25.96 29.49
CA PRO A 413 44.06 -26.94 30.13
C PRO A 413 45.49 -26.72 29.65
N GLN A 414 46.39 -26.56 30.61
CA GLN A 414 47.82 -26.37 30.40
C GLN A 414 48.38 -27.66 29.78
N PRO A 415 49.14 -27.60 28.67
CA PRO A 415 49.72 -28.79 28.08
C PRO A 415 50.73 -29.40 29.06
N THR A 416 50.49 -30.65 29.46
CA THR A 416 51.42 -31.43 30.26
C THR A 416 52.69 -31.67 29.44
N ALA A 417 53.80 -31.14 29.93
CA ALA A 417 55.14 -31.38 29.40
C ALA A 417 55.42 -32.88 29.40
N ARG A 418 55.72 -33.44 28.23
CA ARG A 418 56.34 -34.76 28.11
C ARG A 418 57.80 -34.63 28.49
N ALA A 419 58.19 -35.34 29.56
CA ALA A 419 59.58 -35.57 29.91
C ALA A 419 60.27 -36.45 28.85
N ARG A 420 61.45 -36.03 28.41
CA ARG A 420 62.59 -36.88 28.08
C ARG A 420 63.86 -36.19 28.52
#